data_AF-A0A5C7R8A0-F1
#
_entry.id   AF-A0A5C7R8A0-F1
#
_cell.length_a   1.000
_cell.length_b   1.000
_cell.length_c   1.000
_cell.angle_alpha   90.00
_cell.angle_beta   90.00
_cell.angle_gamma   90.00
#
_symmetry.space_group_name_H-M   'P 1'
#
loop_
_entity.id
_entity.type
_entity.pdbx_description
1 polymer ?
#
loop_
_entity_poly.entity_id
_entity_poly.type
_entity_poly.pdbx_seq_one_letter_code
_entity_poly.pdbx_strand_id
1 'polypeptide(L)'
;KPQGRGYVHLEETTVMPWPKLAVDLQLQAHEFHYSRLENLSEQGHYAYKVQRGQGIDGEHDGWVYKNLLASYTHLRHTQAYPWALRFMEFVRKQRQERKQAA
;
A
#
# COMPACT_ATOMS: atom_id res chain seq x y z
N LYS A 1 -20.91 -12.60 -2.29
CA LYS A 1 -19.68 -13.17 -2.92
C LYS A 1 -18.49 -12.35 -2.41
N PRO A 2 -17.25 -12.89 -2.29
CA PRO A 2 -16.10 -12.08 -1.91
C PRO A 2 -15.92 -10.93 -2.91
N GLN A 3 -15.48 -9.77 -2.42
CA GLN A 3 -15.18 -8.59 -3.25
C GLN A 3 -13.87 -8.82 -4.00
N GLY A 4 -12.79 -9.14 -3.29
CA GLY A 4 -11.51 -9.57 -3.86
C GLY A 4 -11.11 -10.95 -3.37
N ARG A 5 -10.56 -11.78 -4.26
CA ARG A 5 -10.02 -13.10 -3.92
C ARG A 5 -9.03 -13.60 -4.96
N GLY A 6 -7.79 -13.84 -4.53
CA GLY A 6 -6.77 -14.54 -5.31
C GLY A 6 -5.49 -13.73 -5.44
N TYR A 7 -4.75 -13.97 -6.53
CA TYR A 7 -3.53 -13.23 -6.84
C TYR A 7 -3.85 -11.80 -7.26
N VAL A 8 -2.98 -10.86 -6.89
CA VAL A 8 -3.00 -9.47 -7.37
C VAL A 8 -1.65 -9.07 -7.92
N HIS A 9 -1.65 -8.25 -8.96
CA HIS A 9 -0.46 -7.59 -9.50
C HIS A 9 -0.59 -6.10 -9.29
N LEU A 10 0.39 -5.48 -8.65
CA LEU A 10 0.37 -4.08 -8.28
C LEU A 10 1.58 -3.33 -8.81
N GLU A 11 1.41 -2.03 -9.00
CA GLU A 11 2.48 -1.07 -9.27
C GLU A 11 2.42 0.03 -8.21
N GLU A 12 3.55 0.37 -7.59
CA GLU A 12 3.62 1.47 -6.62
C GLU A 12 3.42 2.82 -7.32
N THR A 13 2.60 3.68 -6.73
CA THR A 13 2.48 5.08 -7.16
C THR A 13 3.52 5.93 -6.45
N THR A 14 3.65 7.19 -6.87
CA THR A 14 4.49 8.19 -6.19
C THR A 14 3.99 8.57 -4.79
N VAL A 15 2.78 8.14 -4.42
CA VAL A 15 2.15 8.40 -3.11
C VAL A 15 2.65 7.42 -2.04
N MET A 16 3.25 6.30 -2.45
CA MET A 16 3.72 5.26 -1.55
C MET A 16 4.56 5.87 -0.40
N PRO A 17 4.15 5.72 0.88
CA PRO A 17 4.79 6.43 1.99
C PRO A 17 6.15 5.84 2.37
N TRP A 18 6.44 4.62 1.91
CA TRP A 18 7.69 3.94 2.23
C TRP A 18 8.82 4.37 1.28
N PRO A 19 10.10 4.31 1.72
CA PRO A 19 11.25 4.59 0.86
C PRO A 19 11.18 3.83 -0.46
N LYS A 20 11.57 4.48 -1.56
CA LYS A 20 11.53 3.89 -2.91
C LYS A 20 12.45 2.69 -3.02
N LEU A 21 12.04 1.73 -3.85
CA LEU A 21 12.92 0.67 -4.31
C LEU A 21 13.92 1.24 -5.34
N ALA A 22 15.06 0.57 -5.49
CA ALA A 22 16.04 0.93 -6.52
C ALA A 22 15.55 0.64 -7.95
N VAL A 23 14.55 -0.24 -8.08
CA VAL A 23 13.95 -0.65 -9.35
C VAL A 23 12.44 -0.57 -9.25
N ASP A 24 11.79 -0.17 -10.35
CA ASP A 24 10.36 -0.30 -10.49
C ASP A 24 10.02 -1.78 -10.66
N LEU A 25 9.12 -2.29 -9.80
CA LEU A 25 8.78 -3.70 -9.75
C LEU A 25 7.26 -3.86 -9.86
N GLN A 26 6.83 -4.76 -10.73
CA GLN A 26 5.46 -5.27 -10.70
C GLN A 26 5.33 -6.27 -9.54
N LEU A 27 4.65 -5.85 -8.48
CA LEU A 27 4.49 -6.59 -7.25
C LEU A 27 3.42 -7.68 -7.40
N GLN A 28 3.77 -8.92 -7.08
CA GLN A 28 2.84 -10.04 -7.02
C GLN A 28 2.47 -10.34 -5.56
N ALA A 29 1.17 -10.33 -5.26
CA ALA A 29 0.66 -10.54 -3.91
C ALA A 29 -0.70 -11.25 -3.93
N HIS A 30 -1.42 -11.25 -2.81
CA HIS A 30 -2.73 -11.87 -2.70
C HIS A 30 -3.73 -10.94 -2.03
N GLU A 31 -4.99 -11.04 -2.42
CA GLU A 31 -6.11 -10.39 -1.74
C GLU A 31 -7.15 -11.43 -1.33
N PHE A 32 -7.83 -11.16 -0.23
CA PHE A 32 -9.02 -11.90 0.18
C PHE A 32 -9.86 -11.04 1.12
N HIS A 33 -10.98 -10.51 0.62
CA HIS A 33 -11.88 -9.68 1.42
C HIS A 33 -13.33 -9.75 0.93
N TYR A 34 -14.24 -9.63 1.89
CA TYR A 34 -15.69 -9.48 1.65
C TYR A 34 -16.15 -8.05 1.85
N SER A 35 -15.42 -7.27 2.63
CA SER A 35 -15.71 -5.86 2.82
C SER A 35 -15.32 -5.05 1.59
N ARG A 36 -15.97 -3.89 1.47
CA ARG A 36 -15.64 -2.82 0.54
C ARG A 36 -15.58 -1.52 1.33
N LEU A 37 -14.74 -0.60 0.88
CA LEU A 37 -14.71 0.75 1.42
C LEU A 37 -15.69 1.62 0.63
N GLU A 38 -16.47 2.44 1.32
CA GLU A 38 -17.39 3.40 0.72
C GLU A 38 -17.15 4.78 1.32
N ASN A 39 -17.53 5.82 0.59
CA ASN A 39 -17.46 7.21 1.05
C ASN A 39 -16.05 7.61 1.53
N LEU A 40 -15.01 7.15 0.82
CA LEU A 40 -13.63 7.56 1.08
C LEU A 40 -13.51 9.07 0.88
N SER A 41 -12.77 9.73 1.78
CA SER A 41 -12.57 11.18 1.71
C SER A 41 -11.67 11.57 0.54
N GLU A 42 -11.82 12.77 0.01
CA GLU A 42 -10.92 13.29 -1.05
C GLU A 42 -9.49 13.60 -0.54
N GLN A 43 -9.25 13.48 0.77
CA GLN A 43 -7.97 13.81 1.40
C GLN A 43 -6.95 12.67 1.36
N GLY A 44 -7.36 11.47 0.97
CA GLY A 44 -6.45 10.35 0.82
C GLY A 44 -6.11 10.05 -0.63
N HIS A 45 -5.12 9.19 -0.80
CA HIS A 45 -4.56 8.85 -2.09
C HIS A 45 -4.21 7.36 -2.15
N TYR A 46 -4.08 6.80 -3.35
CA TYR A 46 -3.77 5.39 -3.51
C TYR A 46 -2.27 5.14 -3.70
N ALA A 47 -1.73 4.20 -2.92
CA ALA A 47 -0.34 3.76 -2.97
C ALA A 47 -0.07 2.78 -4.12
N TYR A 48 -1.09 2.10 -4.62
CA TYR A 48 -0.96 1.09 -5.66
C TYR A 48 -1.96 1.31 -6.79
N LYS A 49 -1.48 1.11 -8.03
CA LYS A 49 -2.33 0.77 -9.18
C LYS A 49 -2.48 -0.75 -9.25
N VAL A 50 -3.70 -1.22 -9.45
CA VAL A 50 -4.02 -2.63 -9.63
C VAL A 50 -3.92 -2.95 -11.11
N GLN A 51 -2.90 -3.73 -11.47
CA GLN A 51 -2.72 -4.26 -12.83
C GLN A 51 -3.52 -5.55 -13.03
N ARG A 52 -3.81 -6.27 -11.93
CA ARG A 52 -4.67 -7.46 -11.88
C ARG A 52 -5.18 -7.65 -10.45
N GLY A 53 -6.47 -7.90 -10.26
CA GLY A 53 -7.08 -8.05 -8.92
C GLY A 53 -8.27 -7.12 -8.74
N GLN A 54 -8.77 -6.99 -7.51
CA GLN A 54 -9.85 -6.08 -7.16
C GLN A 54 -9.36 -4.86 -6.35
N GLY A 55 -8.53 -5.04 -5.33
CA GLY A 55 -8.12 -3.94 -4.47
C GLY A 55 -9.30 -3.22 -3.81
N ILE A 56 -9.21 -1.90 -3.70
CA ILE A 56 -10.25 -1.06 -3.08
C ILE A 56 -11.42 -0.83 -4.06
N ASP A 57 -11.12 -0.49 -5.32
CA ASP A 57 -12.12 -0.02 -6.30
C ASP A 57 -12.06 -0.73 -7.67
N GLY A 58 -11.15 -1.70 -7.85
CA GLY A 58 -10.89 -2.39 -9.12
C GLY A 58 -9.67 -1.89 -9.89
N GLU A 59 -9.23 -0.66 -9.60
CA GLU A 59 -8.12 0.00 -10.30
C GLU A 59 -6.98 0.38 -9.34
N HIS A 60 -7.28 0.50 -8.04
CA HIS A 60 -6.38 1.00 -7.02
C HIS A 60 -6.48 0.20 -5.72
N ASP A 61 -5.39 0.21 -4.95
CA ASP A 61 -5.34 -0.30 -3.58
C ASP A 61 -4.37 0.56 -2.74
N GLY A 62 -4.38 0.36 -1.42
CA GLY A 62 -3.49 1.06 -0.50
C GLY A 62 -3.91 2.50 -0.26
N TRP A 63 -4.96 2.71 0.52
CA TRP A 63 -5.39 4.03 0.95
C TRP A 63 -4.38 4.67 1.91
N VAL A 64 -3.77 5.76 1.46
CA VAL A 64 -2.82 6.57 2.23
C VAL A 64 -3.55 7.79 2.79
N TYR A 65 -3.48 7.96 4.10
CA TYR A 65 -3.95 9.18 4.78
C TYR A 65 -2.97 9.57 5.87
N LYS A 66 -2.32 10.73 5.72
CA LYS A 66 -1.20 11.17 6.58
C LYS A 66 -0.10 10.09 6.62
N ASN A 67 0.09 9.46 7.77
CA ASN A 67 1.11 8.42 7.98
C ASN A 67 0.51 6.99 8.00
N LEU A 68 -0.75 6.84 7.61
CA LEU A 68 -1.45 5.55 7.54
C LEU A 68 -1.45 5.04 6.10
N LEU A 69 -1.23 3.73 5.95
CA LEU A 69 -1.49 2.97 4.72
C LEU A 69 -2.41 1.81 5.08
N ALA A 70 -3.61 1.77 4.51
CA ALA A 70 -4.56 0.68 4.65
C ALA A 70 -4.80 0.01 3.29
N SER A 71 -4.67 -1.30 3.21
CA SER A 71 -4.74 -2.04 1.94
C SER A 71 -5.45 -3.38 2.12
N TYR A 72 -6.14 -3.84 1.08
CA TYR A 72 -6.67 -5.19 1.01
C TYR A 72 -5.63 -6.23 0.60
N THR A 73 -4.54 -5.78 -0.02
CA THR A 73 -3.45 -6.64 -0.45
C THR A 73 -2.60 -7.12 0.73
N HIS A 74 -2.42 -8.44 0.79
CA HIS A 74 -1.56 -9.13 1.74
C HIS A 74 -0.17 -9.31 1.14
N LEU A 75 0.80 -8.61 1.73
CA LEU A 75 2.19 -8.58 1.25
C LEU A 75 3.04 -9.66 1.91
N ARG A 76 3.71 -10.47 1.09
CA ARG A 76 4.81 -11.31 1.55
C ARG A 76 6.10 -10.49 1.60
N HIS A 77 6.83 -10.54 2.71
CA HIS A 77 8.18 -10.01 2.75
C HIS A 77 9.12 -10.89 1.92
N THR A 78 9.79 -10.31 0.93
CA THR A 78 10.77 -11.00 0.08
C THR A 78 11.98 -10.12 -0.16
N GLN A 79 13.06 -10.69 -0.70
CA GLN A 79 14.24 -9.91 -1.08
C GLN A 79 13.93 -8.89 -2.19
N ALA A 80 13.06 -9.25 -3.15
CA ALA A 80 12.64 -8.35 -4.23
C ALA A 80 11.71 -7.23 -3.73
N TYR A 81 10.91 -7.51 -2.70
CA TYR A 81 9.98 -6.56 -2.10
C TYR A 81 10.06 -6.58 -0.56
N PRO A 82 11.10 -5.95 0.03
CA PRO A 82 11.37 -6.02 1.46
C PRO A 82 10.50 -5.03 2.27
N TRP A 83 9.18 -5.10 2.11
CA TRP A 83 8.23 -4.10 2.60
C TRP A 83 8.36 -3.78 4.10
N ALA A 84 8.54 -4.81 4.94
CA ALA A 84 8.65 -4.64 6.39
C ALA A 84 9.85 -3.76 6.80
N LEU A 85 10.98 -3.88 6.09
CA LEU A 85 12.16 -3.03 6.34
C LEU A 85 11.89 -1.58 5.96
N ARG A 86 11.28 -1.38 4.79
CA ARG A 86 10.89 -0.05 4.29
C ARG A 86 9.87 0.64 5.21
N PHE A 87 8.89 -0.12 5.71
CA PHE A 87 7.93 0.36 6.71
C PHE A 87 8.64 0.78 8.02
N MET A 88 9.56 -0.04 8.52
CA MET A 88 10.32 0.31 9.74
C MET A 88 11.18 1.56 9.56
N GLU A 89 11.76 1.76 8.37
CA GLU A 89 12.48 2.98 8.03
C GLU A 89 11.55 4.20 8.01
N PHE A 90 10.38 4.08 7.36
CA PHE A 90 9.34 5.11 7.39
C PHE A 90 8.95 5.50 8.82
N VAL A 91 8.70 4.52 9.70
CA VAL A 91 8.36 4.77 11.12
C VAL A 91 9.49 5.53 11.84
N ARG A 92 10.75 5.15 11.62
CA ARG A 92 11.90 5.84 12.22
C ARG A 92 12.01 7.29 11.75
N LYS A 93 11.80 7.54 10.45
CA LYS A 93 11.77 8.89 9.87
C LYS A 93 10.65 9.73 10.48
N GLN A 94 9.41 9.23 10.50
CA GLN A 94 8.27 9.96 11.10
C GLN A 94 8.48 10.25 12.59
N ARG A 95 9.19 9.38 13.33
CA ARG A 95 9.55 9.62 14.72
C ARG A 95 10.57 10.75 14.87
N GLN A 96 11.56 10.83 13.99
CA GLN A 96 12.58 11.89 14.02
C GLN A 96 11.96 13.25 13.68
N GLU A 97 11.13 13.32 12.64
CA GLU A 97 10.44 14.54 12.23
C GLU A 97 9.54 15.09 13.36
N ARG A 98 8.79 14.21 14.05
CA ARG A 98 7.98 14.62 15.20
C ARG A 98 8.79 15.17 16.37
N LYS A 99 10.01 14.66 16.59
CA LYS A 99 10.90 15.17 17.64
C LYS A 99 11.48 16.54 17.30
N GLN A 100 11.71 16.81 16.01
CA GLN A 100 12.23 18.10 15.55
C GLN A 100 11.16 19.19 15.53
N ALA A 101 9.91 18.80 15.36
CA ALA A 101 8.77 19.70 15.36
C ALA A 101 8.20 20.02 16.76
N ALA A 102 8.70 19.37 17.81
CA ALA A 102 8.30 19.56 19.21
C ALA A 102 9.32 20.42 19.94
#